data_AF-A0A4R5ER17-F1
#
_entry.id   AF-A0A4R5ER17-F1
#
_cell.length_a   1.000
_cell.length_b   1.000
_cell.length_c   1.000
_cell.angle_alpha   90.00
_cell.angle_beta   90.00
_cell.angle_gamma   90.00
#
_symmetry.space_group_name_H-M   'P 1'
#
loop_
_entity.id
_entity.type
_entity.pdbx_description
1 polymer ?
#
loop_
_entity_poly.entity_id
_entity_poly.type
_entity_poly.pdbx_seq_one_letter_code
_entity_poly.pdbx_strand_id
1 'polypeptide(L)'
;MSTVELSFSALPVHVRTARLIVTAVARRSGVAEPLLDEVRLAVGEACSRAVEAHRRHCPDEPVRLELSGADRRFEVTVSDTVPGEDEAGGLPKAPDAEEFEYGLAGEGTAELGLAVIAGLADDVEIASTPKGVQIRMSWPAEAEATI
;
A
#
# COMPACT_ATOMS: atom_id res chain seq x y z
N MET A 1 11.48 8.37 -16.45
CA MET A 1 11.09 8.33 -15.01
C MET A 1 9.97 9.33 -14.83
N SER A 2 8.75 8.85 -14.98
CA SER A 2 7.55 9.60 -14.63
C SER A 2 7.20 9.26 -13.19
N THR A 3 7.18 10.28 -12.33
CA THR A 3 6.80 10.14 -10.92
C THR A 3 5.53 10.94 -10.67
N VAL A 4 4.56 10.31 -10.02
CA VAL A 4 3.31 10.95 -9.57
C VAL A 4 3.21 10.76 -8.07
N GLU A 5 3.11 11.87 -7.33
CA GLU A 5 2.91 11.87 -5.89
C GLU A 5 1.52 12.39 -5.54
N LEU A 6 0.86 11.73 -4.59
CA LEU A 6 -0.43 12.10 -4.06
C LEU A 6 -0.37 12.15 -2.54
N SER A 7 -1.02 13.16 -1.97
CA SER A 7 -1.23 13.30 -0.54
C SER A 7 -2.72 13.56 -0.30
N PHE A 8 -3.34 12.79 0.58
CA PHE A 8 -4.77 12.92 0.87
C PHE A 8 -5.06 12.71 2.36
N SER A 9 -6.11 13.37 2.86
CA SER A 9 -6.58 13.18 4.24
C SER A 9 -7.00 11.74 4.49
N ALA A 10 -6.86 11.26 5.72
CA ALA A 10 -7.17 9.89 6.12
C ALA A 10 -8.69 9.59 6.20
N LEU A 11 -9.38 9.72 5.06
CA LEU A 11 -10.80 9.43 4.92
C LEU A 11 -11.01 8.27 3.93
N PRO A 12 -11.83 7.26 4.26
CA PRO A 12 -12.08 6.11 3.39
C PRO A 12 -12.54 6.47 1.97
N VAL A 13 -13.18 7.63 1.80
CA VAL A 13 -13.60 8.15 0.49
C VAL A 13 -12.43 8.34 -0.48
N HIS A 14 -11.23 8.67 0.01
CA HIS A 14 -10.06 8.92 -0.82
C HIS A 14 -9.37 7.65 -1.29
N VAL A 15 -9.61 6.50 -0.65
CA VAL A 15 -9.09 5.20 -1.12
C VAL A 15 -9.62 4.89 -2.52
N ARG A 16 -10.87 5.26 -2.82
CA ARG A 16 -11.43 5.12 -4.16
C ARG A 16 -10.71 6.00 -5.18
N THR A 17 -10.36 7.22 -4.80
CA THR A 17 -9.62 8.15 -5.66
C THR A 17 -8.21 7.64 -5.93
N ALA A 18 -7.51 7.15 -4.90
CA ALA A 18 -6.20 6.52 -5.03
C ALA A 18 -6.23 5.35 -6.03
N ARG A 19 -7.23 4.47 -5.91
CA ARG A 19 -7.46 3.35 -6.85
C ARG A 19 -7.65 3.80 -8.30
N LEU A 20 -8.36 4.90 -8.55
CA LEU A 20 -8.56 5.42 -9.91
C LEU A 20 -7.24 5.97 -10.49
N ILE A 21 -6.48 6.69 -9.67
CA ILE A 21 -5.26 7.34 -10.11
C ILE A 21 -4.17 6.30 -10.36
N VAL A 22 -3.97 5.34 -9.46
CA VAL A 22 -2.98 4.27 -9.66
C VAL A 22 -3.26 3.49 -10.95
N THR A 23 -4.52 3.12 -11.23
CA THR A 23 -4.84 2.40 -12.48
C THR A 23 -4.49 3.23 -13.71
N ALA A 24 -4.75 4.55 -13.68
CA ALA A 24 -4.41 5.43 -14.79
C ALA A 24 -2.89 5.57 -14.98
N VAL A 25 -2.12 5.67 -13.90
CA VAL A 25 -0.65 5.79 -13.94
C VAL A 25 -0.01 4.46 -14.32
N ALA A 26 -0.46 3.33 -13.77
CA ALA A 26 0.01 1.99 -14.09
C ALA A 26 -0.17 1.69 -15.59
N ARG A 27 -1.36 1.98 -16.14
CA ARG A 27 -1.63 1.82 -17.58
C ARG A 27 -0.73 2.69 -18.45
N ARG A 28 -0.48 3.94 -18.04
CA ARG A 28 0.44 4.84 -18.74
C ARG A 28 1.89 4.35 -18.66
N SER A 29 2.25 3.71 -17.56
CA SER A 29 3.58 3.15 -17.32
C SER A 29 3.82 1.84 -18.07
N GLY A 30 2.82 1.29 -18.76
CA GLY A 30 2.97 0.05 -19.54
C GLY A 30 2.67 -1.23 -18.75
N VAL A 31 1.99 -1.14 -17.60
CA VAL A 31 1.51 -2.34 -16.89
C VAL A 31 0.44 -3.05 -17.71
N ALA A 32 0.56 -4.37 -17.85
CA ALA A 32 -0.36 -5.19 -18.63
C ALA A 32 -1.78 -5.15 -18.06
N GLU A 33 -2.79 -5.15 -18.94
CA GLU A 33 -4.21 -5.05 -18.56
C GLU A 33 -4.66 -6.05 -17.48
N PRO A 34 -4.23 -7.34 -17.50
CA PRO A 34 -4.59 -8.30 -16.44
C PRO A 34 -4.07 -7.93 -15.05
N LEU A 35 -2.94 -7.22 -14.97
CA LEU A 35 -2.32 -6.82 -13.70
C LEU A 35 -2.94 -5.54 -13.13
N LEU A 36 -3.73 -4.80 -13.90
CA LEU A 36 -4.31 -3.54 -13.44
C LEU A 36 -5.31 -3.74 -12.30
N ASP A 37 -6.04 -4.86 -12.29
CA ASP A 37 -6.95 -5.21 -11.19
C ASP A 37 -6.18 -5.62 -9.93
N GLU A 38 -5.04 -6.30 -10.08
CA GLU A 38 -4.14 -6.67 -8.99
C GLU A 38 -3.53 -5.42 -8.34
N VAL A 39 -2.97 -4.51 -9.15
CA VAL A 39 -2.47 -3.19 -8.70
C VAL A 39 -3.54 -2.43 -7.94
N ARG A 40 -4.76 -2.37 -8.49
CA ARG A 40 -5.88 -1.63 -7.89
C ARG A 40 -6.28 -2.22 -6.54
N LEU A 41 -6.29 -3.55 -6.42
CA LEU A 41 -6.63 -4.23 -5.18
C LEU A 41 -5.52 -4.04 -4.13
N ALA A 42 -4.26 -4.29 -4.48
CA ALA A 42 -3.11 -4.15 -3.57
C ALA A 42 -2.98 -2.71 -3.03
N VAL A 43 -3.06 -1.69 -3.90
CA VAL A 43 -3.05 -0.29 -3.46
C VAL A 43 -4.29 0.03 -2.63
N GLY A 44 -5.42 -0.60 -2.94
CA GLY A 44 -6.64 -0.49 -2.18
C GLY A 44 -6.49 -0.94 -0.73
N GLU A 45 -5.86 -2.09 -0.51
CA GLU A 45 -5.59 -2.65 0.82
C GLU A 45 -4.54 -1.80 1.56
N ALA A 46 -3.44 -1.45 0.90
CA ALA A 46 -2.38 -0.63 1.49
C ALA A 46 -2.90 0.76 1.94
N CYS A 47 -3.68 1.43 1.09
CA CYS A 47 -4.29 2.71 1.45
C CYS A 47 -5.35 2.56 2.56
N SER A 48 -6.11 1.46 2.57
CA SER A 48 -7.14 1.24 3.61
C SER A 48 -6.49 1.06 4.98
N ARG A 49 -5.40 0.27 5.04
CA ARG A 49 -4.57 0.11 6.23
C ARG A 49 -4.02 1.45 6.73
N ALA A 50 -3.39 2.24 5.85
CA ALA A 50 -2.84 3.55 6.21
C ALA A 50 -3.93 4.52 6.74
N VAL A 51 -5.08 4.56 6.07
CA VAL A 51 -6.24 5.38 6.49
C VAL A 51 -6.77 4.94 7.86
N GLU A 52 -6.90 3.64 8.10
CA GLU A 52 -7.36 3.12 9.39
C GLU A 52 -6.38 3.46 10.52
N ALA A 53 -5.08 3.31 10.26
CA ALA A 53 -4.05 3.63 11.22
C ALA A 53 -3.99 5.15 11.54
N HIS A 54 -4.10 6.01 10.53
CA HIS A 54 -4.19 7.47 10.72
C HIS A 54 -5.43 7.88 11.51
N ARG A 55 -6.60 7.31 11.19
CA ARG A 55 -7.85 7.64 11.91
C ARG A 55 -7.78 7.36 13.41
N ARG A 56 -6.91 6.43 13.83
CA ARG A 56 -6.69 6.07 15.24
C ARG A 56 -5.64 6.96 15.91
N HIS A 57 -4.53 7.25 15.23
CA HIS A 57 -3.35 7.83 15.87
C HIS A 57 -3.02 9.27 15.44
N CYS A 58 -3.30 9.63 14.19
CA CYS A 58 -2.92 10.91 13.59
C CYS A 58 -3.90 11.35 12.48
N PRO A 59 -5.17 11.67 12.80
CA PRO A 59 -6.21 11.91 11.80
C PRO A 59 -5.97 13.17 10.95
N ASP A 60 -5.20 14.12 11.45
CA ASP A 60 -4.85 15.36 10.77
C ASP A 60 -3.66 15.23 9.80
N GLU A 61 -2.89 14.13 9.91
CA GLU A 61 -1.77 13.86 9.01
C GLU A 61 -2.25 13.19 7.71
N PRO A 62 -1.69 13.55 6.54
CA PRO A 62 -2.10 12.96 5.28
C PRO A 62 -1.40 11.62 4.99
N VAL A 63 -2.08 10.73 4.30
CA VAL A 63 -1.49 9.53 3.70
C VAL A 63 -0.79 9.93 2.40
N ARG A 64 0.45 9.43 2.19
CA ARG A 64 1.22 9.67 0.97
C ARG A 64 1.23 8.44 0.08
N LEU A 65 1.06 8.66 -1.21
CA LEU A 65 1.09 7.66 -2.26
C LEU A 65 2.02 8.13 -3.38
N GLU A 66 3.11 7.41 -3.58
CA GLU A 66 4.10 7.68 -4.62
C GLU A 66 4.01 6.59 -5.68
N LEU A 67 3.99 6.98 -6.95
CA LEU A 67 3.87 6.10 -8.10
C LEU A 67 5.02 6.41 -9.05
N SER A 68 5.80 5.40 -9.44
CA SER A 68 6.89 5.59 -10.38
C SER A 68 6.92 4.51 -11.47
N GLY A 69 7.08 4.96 -12.71
CA GLY A 69 7.41 4.09 -13.85
C GLY A 69 8.88 4.26 -14.20
N ALA A 70 9.70 3.22 -13.97
CA ALA A 70 11.12 3.20 -14.30
C ALA A 70 11.60 1.76 -14.53
N ASP A 71 12.62 1.58 -15.36
CA ASP A 71 13.33 0.29 -15.51
C ASP A 71 12.43 -0.93 -15.78
N ARG A 72 11.39 -0.76 -16.62
CA ARG A 72 10.39 -1.81 -16.94
C ARG A 72 9.59 -2.29 -15.72
N ARG A 73 9.47 -1.43 -14.72
CA ARG A 73 8.76 -1.70 -13.48
C ARG A 73 7.85 -0.53 -13.17
N PHE A 74 6.70 -0.87 -12.60
CA PHE A 74 5.81 0.09 -11.98
C PHE A 74 5.90 -0.12 -10.47
N GLU A 75 6.39 0.89 -9.76
CA GLU A 75 6.54 0.88 -8.31
C GLU A 75 5.50 1.79 -7.66
N VAL A 76 4.93 1.31 -6.57
CA VAL A 76 3.97 2.04 -5.75
C VAL A 76 4.43 2.02 -4.30
N THR A 77 4.53 3.19 -3.69
CA THR A 77 4.88 3.33 -2.28
C THR A 77 3.75 4.02 -1.55
N VAL A 78 3.19 3.36 -0.53
CA VAL A 78 2.22 3.93 0.39
C VAL A 78 2.91 4.20 1.71
N SER A 79 2.89 5.44 2.17
CA SER A 79 3.51 5.84 3.45
C SER A 79 2.47 6.45 4.38
N ASP A 80 2.42 5.94 5.61
CA ASP A 80 1.69 6.55 6.71
C ASP A 80 2.62 7.39 7.61
N THR A 81 2.03 8.22 8.46
CA THR A 81 2.74 9.06 9.44
C THR A 81 2.39 8.67 10.87
N VAL A 82 2.04 7.39 11.08
CA VAL A 82 1.69 6.89 12.40
C VAL A 82 3.00 6.73 13.17
N PRO A 83 3.21 7.45 14.28
CA PRO A 83 4.45 7.31 15.04
C PRO A 83 4.66 5.84 15.38
N GLY A 84 5.82 5.29 14.98
CA GLY A 84 6.20 3.98 15.44
C GLY A 84 6.27 4.04 16.96
N GLU A 85 5.33 3.38 17.65
CA GLU A 85 5.54 3.08 19.04
C GLU A 85 6.77 2.19 19.07
N ASP A 86 7.91 2.74 19.49
CA ASP A 86 9.19 2.04 19.61
C ASP A 86 9.12 0.78 20.50
N GLU A 87 7.94 0.35 20.99
CA GLU A 87 7.70 -0.96 21.60
C GLU A 87 6.32 -1.63 21.29
N ALA A 88 5.50 -1.17 20.33
CA ALA A 88 4.23 -1.87 20.00
C ALA A 88 3.87 -1.95 18.49
N GLY A 89 4.74 -1.47 17.60
CA GLY A 89 4.57 -1.58 16.14
C GLY A 89 5.25 -2.80 15.50
N GLY A 90 5.55 -3.83 16.29
CA GLY A 90 6.10 -5.07 15.74
C GLY A 90 5.08 -5.74 14.84
N LEU A 91 5.46 -6.06 13.60
CA LEU A 91 4.83 -7.16 12.88
C LEU A 91 4.59 -8.30 13.89
N PRO A 92 3.38 -8.87 13.99
CA PRO A 92 3.22 -10.07 14.79
C PRO A 92 4.21 -11.09 14.22
N LYS A 93 5.14 -11.51 15.08
CA LYS A 93 5.98 -12.66 14.81
C LYS A 93 5.01 -13.78 14.43
N ALA A 94 5.21 -14.43 13.28
CA ALA A 94 4.31 -15.44 12.74
C ALA A 94 3.67 -16.26 13.89
N PRO A 95 2.34 -16.27 14.03
CA PRO A 95 1.74 -16.93 15.18
C PRO A 95 2.07 -18.42 15.10
N ASP A 96 2.49 -18.98 16.23
CA ASP A 96 2.43 -20.43 16.41
C ASP A 96 0.99 -20.87 16.10
N ALA A 97 0.82 -21.98 15.39
CA ALA A 97 -0.39 -22.38 14.67
C ALA A 97 -1.63 -22.69 15.56
N GLU A 98 -1.72 -22.16 16.77
CA GLU A 98 -2.68 -22.55 17.80
C GLU A 98 -3.55 -21.39 18.34
N GLU A 99 -3.35 -20.13 17.92
CA GLU A 99 -4.16 -18.96 18.39
C GLU A 99 -5.08 -18.38 17.29
N PHE A 100 -5.84 -19.25 16.60
CA PHE A 100 -6.84 -18.85 15.59
C PHE A 100 -8.24 -18.56 16.16
N GLU A 101 -8.38 -18.34 17.47
CA GLU A 101 -9.68 -18.18 18.13
C GLU A 101 -9.72 -16.87 18.94
N TYR A 102 -10.51 -15.89 18.46
CA TYR A 102 -11.00 -14.68 19.17
C TYR A 102 -10.23 -13.33 19.07
N GLY A 103 -9.82 -12.91 17.86
CA GLY A 103 -9.27 -11.54 17.60
C GLY A 103 -9.86 -10.78 16.40
N LEU A 104 -11.09 -11.07 15.97
CA LEU A 104 -11.68 -10.68 14.68
C LEU A 104 -12.11 -9.21 14.50
N ALA A 105 -11.51 -8.25 15.21
CA ALA A 105 -11.86 -6.83 15.06
C ALA A 105 -10.64 -5.90 15.12
N GLY A 106 -9.63 -6.15 14.27
CA GLY A 106 -8.59 -5.16 14.00
C GLY A 106 -7.30 -5.75 13.45
N GLU A 107 -6.81 -6.82 14.06
CA GLU A 107 -5.51 -7.42 13.70
C GLU A 107 -5.66 -8.40 12.52
N GLY A 108 -6.62 -9.32 12.57
CA GLY A 108 -6.84 -10.29 11.50
C GLY A 108 -7.22 -9.69 10.14
N THR A 109 -7.87 -8.51 10.12
CA THR A 109 -8.17 -7.79 8.87
C THR A 109 -6.94 -7.11 8.28
N ALA A 110 -6.04 -6.60 9.12
CA ALA A 110 -4.80 -5.97 8.69
C ALA A 110 -3.79 -7.03 8.18
N GLU A 111 -3.74 -8.19 8.82
CA GLU A 111 -2.95 -9.35 8.37
C GLU A 111 -3.46 -9.90 7.04
N LEU A 112 -4.78 -10.05 6.90
CA LEU A 112 -5.40 -10.46 5.64
C LEU A 112 -5.05 -9.48 4.51
N GLY A 113 -5.14 -8.16 4.76
CA GLY A 113 -4.78 -7.14 3.77
C GLY A 113 -3.32 -7.24 3.32
N LEU A 114 -2.39 -7.49 4.24
CA LEU A 114 -0.97 -7.70 3.90
C LEU A 114 -0.75 -8.99 3.10
N ALA A 115 -1.44 -10.07 3.46
CA ALA A 115 -1.39 -11.33 2.70
C ALA A 115 -1.92 -11.16 1.27
N VAL A 116 -3.00 -10.38 1.09
CA VAL A 116 -3.53 -10.02 -0.23
C VAL A 116 -2.50 -9.22 -1.03
N ILE A 117 -1.85 -8.22 -0.43
CA ILE A 117 -0.80 -7.44 -1.10
C ILE A 117 0.36 -8.35 -1.55
N ALA A 118 0.84 -9.23 -0.66
CA ALA A 118 1.92 -10.17 -0.95
C ALA A 118 1.57 -11.19 -2.04
N GLY A 119 0.29 -11.53 -2.21
CA GLY A 119 -0.18 -12.43 -3.26
C GLY A 119 -0.38 -11.78 -4.64
N LEU A 120 -0.37 -10.45 -4.73
CA LEU A 120 -0.71 -9.69 -5.94
C LEU A 120 0.46 -8.91 -6.56
N ALA A 121 1.48 -8.55 -5.77
CA ALA A 121 2.64 -7.80 -6.24
C ALA A 121 3.84 -8.74 -6.41
N ASP A 122 4.68 -8.48 -7.41
CA ASP A 122 5.88 -9.27 -7.69
C ASP A 122 6.90 -9.13 -6.55
N ASP A 123 7.12 -7.89 -6.10
CA ASP A 123 7.90 -7.62 -4.89
C ASP A 123 7.12 -6.71 -3.95
N VAL A 124 7.21 -7.03 -2.67
CA VAL A 124 6.65 -6.26 -1.55
C VAL A 124 7.73 -6.07 -0.50
N GLU A 125 7.95 -4.83 -0.11
CA GLU A 125 8.80 -4.45 1.01
C GLU A 125 7.99 -3.62 2.00
N ILE A 126 8.06 -3.98 3.27
CA ILE A 126 7.39 -3.27 4.36
C ILE A 126 8.49 -2.80 5.30
N ALA A 127 8.60 -1.49 5.47
CA ALA A 127 9.61 -0.87 6.31
C ALA A 127 8.95 0.04 7.34
N SER A 128 9.37 -0.10 8.60
CA SER A 128 9.10 0.89 9.63
C SER A 128 10.10 2.03 9.48
N THR A 129 9.60 3.24 9.26
CA THR A 129 10.39 4.47 9.17
C THR A 129 10.19 5.31 10.43
N PRO A 130 11.08 6.27 10.74
CA PRO A 130 10.89 7.17 11.88
C PRO A 130 9.60 7.99 11.82
N LYS A 131 8.99 8.10 10.62
CA LYS A 131 7.74 8.84 10.41
C LYS A 131 6.50 7.94 10.48
N GLY A 132 6.64 6.63 10.29
CA GLY A 132 5.54 5.67 10.22
C GLY A 132 5.87 4.48 9.33
N VAL A 133 4.87 3.73 8.87
CA VAL A 133 5.09 2.54 8.04
C VAL A 133 5.08 2.90 6.55
N GLN A 134 5.98 2.28 5.81
CA GLN A 134 6.07 2.37 4.35
C GLN A 134 5.87 0.98 3.74
N ILE A 135 4.95 0.88 2.78
CA ILE A 135 4.70 -0.33 1.99
C ILE A 135 5.05 -0.01 0.54
N ARG A 136 6.11 -0.65 0.04
CA ARG A 136 6.57 -0.56 -1.35
C ARG A 136 6.16 -1.83 -2.08
N MET A 137 5.52 -1.66 -3.22
CA MET A 137 4.99 -2.74 -4.06
C MET A 137 5.43 -2.51 -5.50
N SER A 138 5.53 -3.58 -6.28
CA SER A 138 5.97 -3.45 -7.67
C SER A 138 5.40 -4.49 -8.61
N TRP A 139 5.28 -4.10 -9.87
CA TRP A 139 4.75 -4.90 -10.98
C TRP A 139 5.61 -4.74 -12.23
N PRO A 140 5.61 -5.72 -13.13
CA PRO A 140 6.28 -5.60 -14.41
C PRO A 140 5.54 -4.60 -15.30
N ALA A 141 6.30 -3.81 -16.04
CA ALA A 141 5.81 -2.81 -16.96
C ALA A 141 6.59 -2.87 -18.28
N GLU A 142 5.90 -2.61 -19.39
CA GLU A 142 6.57 -2.46 -20.68
C GLU A 142 7.49 -1.22 -20.66
N ALA A 143 8.52 -1.24 -21.50
CA ALA A 143 9.42 -0.09 -21.60
C ALA A 143 8.62 1.15 -22.03
N GLU A 144 8.76 2.25 -21.28
CA GLU A 144 8.06 3.53 -21.46
C GLU A 144 8.10 3.90 -22.96
N ALA A 145 6.95 3.79 -23.65
CA ALA A 145 6.83 4.26 -25.01
C ALA A 145 7.08 5.76 -24.97
N THR A 146 8.21 6.21 -25.53
CA THR A 146 8.54 7.63 -25.64
C THR A 146 7.47 8.30 -26.51
N ILE A 147 6.55 9.02 -25.87
CA ILE A 147 5.54 9.85 -26.55
C ILE A 147 6.16 11.21 -26.86
#